data_AF-A0A955KPK1-F1
#
_entry.id   AF-A0A955KPK1-F1
#
_cell.length_a   1.000
_cell.length_b   1.000
_cell.length_c   1.000
_cell.angle_alpha   90.00
_cell.angle_beta   90.00
_cell.angle_gamma   90.00
#
_symmetry.space_group_name_H-M   'P 1'
#
loop_
_entity.id
_entity.type
_entity.pdbx_description
1 polymer ?
#
loop_
_entity_poly.entity_id
_entity_poly.type
_entity_poly.pdbx_seq_one_letter_code
_entity_poly.pdbx_strand_id
1 'polypeptide(L)'
;MSCIKRDKRDDVFSRLVRERAGWCCEHCGKYYPEGNRQGLHCSHLFSRRHRATRWDPHNCFAHCFSCHQYLGGNPVVFADWAEKRLGAGMIDLLREKAHSVIKLKKPDLEELYKHLKAELKAMESKRAGGERGRIEFAAWI
;
A
#
# COMPACT_ATOMS: atom_id res chain seq x y z
N MET A 1 13.08 20.18 -6.65
CA MET A 1 12.89 18.71 -6.55
C MET A 1 11.75 18.31 -7.47
N SER A 2 12.00 17.44 -8.45
CA SER A 2 10.94 16.91 -9.34
C SER A 2 9.93 16.12 -8.52
N CYS A 3 8.65 16.51 -8.54
CA CYS A 3 7.60 15.76 -7.89
C CYS A 3 7.40 14.43 -8.64
N ILE A 4 7.47 13.31 -7.94
CA ILE A 4 7.15 12.01 -8.55
C ILE A 4 5.68 12.06 -8.95
N LYS A 5 5.40 11.94 -10.24
CA LYS A 5 4.02 11.93 -10.75
C LYS A 5 3.34 10.60 -10.42
N ARG A 6 2.07 10.68 -10.03
CA ARG A 6 1.21 9.52 -9.88
C ARG A 6 0.73 9.06 -11.25
N ASP A 7 0.44 7.79 -11.38
CA ASP A 7 -0.09 7.20 -12.59
C ASP A 7 -1.18 6.16 -12.31
N LYS A 8 -1.77 5.58 -13.38
CA LYS A 8 -2.87 4.60 -13.27
C LYS A 8 -2.55 3.40 -12.37
N ARG A 9 -1.29 3.01 -12.21
CA ARG A 9 -0.88 1.89 -11.32
C ARG A 9 -0.90 2.32 -9.87
N ASP A 10 -0.46 3.54 -9.56
CA ASP A 10 -0.61 4.11 -8.21
C ASP A 10 -2.08 4.21 -7.80
N ASP A 11 -2.97 4.53 -8.74
CA ASP A 11 -4.40 4.68 -8.45
C ASP A 11 -5.06 3.33 -8.10
N VAL A 12 -4.81 2.30 -8.91
CA VAL A 12 -5.33 0.95 -8.63
C VAL A 12 -4.71 0.37 -7.36
N PHE A 13 -3.39 0.51 -7.18
CA PHE A 13 -2.71 0.02 -5.98
C PHE A 13 -3.20 0.74 -4.72
N SER A 14 -3.40 2.06 -4.77
CA SER A 14 -3.95 2.83 -3.66
C SER A 14 -5.39 2.40 -3.32
N ARG A 15 -6.21 2.06 -4.31
CA ARG A 15 -7.53 1.47 -4.07
C ARG A 15 -7.41 0.10 -3.41
N LEU A 16 -6.51 -0.75 -3.89
CA LEU A 16 -6.25 -2.09 -3.35
C LEU A 16 -5.81 -2.05 -1.87
N VAL A 17 -4.89 -1.14 -1.53
CA VAL A 17 -4.43 -0.92 -0.14
C VAL A 17 -5.55 -0.43 0.79
N ARG A 18 -6.53 0.31 0.27
CA ARG A 18 -7.68 0.80 1.07
C ARG A 18 -8.79 -0.24 1.18
N GLU A 19 -9.04 -0.97 0.10
CA GLU A 19 -10.00 -2.06 0.06
C GLU A 19 -9.57 -3.21 0.98
N ARG A 20 -8.26 -3.57 1.01
CA ARG A 20 -7.76 -4.62 1.92
C ARG A 20 -8.07 -4.31 3.37
N ALA A 21 -8.01 -3.04 3.77
CA ALA A 21 -8.21 -2.61 5.14
C ALA A 21 -9.70 -2.45 5.50
N GLY A 22 -10.61 -2.80 4.58
CA GLY A 22 -12.05 -2.61 4.76
C GLY A 22 -12.41 -1.13 4.88
N TRP A 23 -11.57 -0.26 4.31
CA TRP A 23 -11.66 1.20 4.44
C TRP A 23 -11.61 1.73 5.87
N CYS A 24 -10.94 0.98 6.76
CA CYS A 24 -10.56 1.46 8.08
C CYS A 24 -9.10 1.94 8.05
N CYS A 25 -8.80 2.98 8.82
CA CYS A 25 -7.42 3.34 9.09
C CYS A 25 -6.75 2.22 9.91
N GLU A 26 -5.63 1.69 9.43
CA GLU A 26 -4.92 0.60 10.09
C GLU A 26 -4.26 1.05 11.40
N HIS A 27 -4.00 2.35 11.57
CA HIS A 27 -3.39 2.90 12.79
C HIS A 27 -4.43 3.23 13.88
N CYS A 28 -5.48 4.00 13.56
CA CYS A 28 -6.46 4.46 14.56
C CYS A 28 -7.83 3.77 14.48
N GLY A 29 -8.05 2.86 13.54
CA GLY A 29 -9.30 2.12 13.38
C GLY A 29 -10.47 2.91 12.77
N LYS A 30 -10.31 4.21 12.51
CA LYS A 30 -11.38 5.06 11.95
C LYS A 30 -11.88 4.50 10.61
N TYR A 31 -13.18 4.22 10.53
CA TYR A 31 -13.87 3.81 9.31
C TYR A 31 -14.17 5.01 8.40
N TYR A 32 -14.04 4.81 7.09
CA TYR A 32 -14.33 5.81 6.07
C TYR A 32 -15.44 5.30 5.16
N PRO A 33 -16.70 5.74 5.32
CA PRO A 33 -17.82 5.29 4.49
C PRO A 33 -17.73 5.78 3.05
N GLU A 34 -18.59 5.23 2.20
CA GLU A 34 -18.81 5.73 0.85
C GLU A 34 -19.12 7.24 0.86
N GLY A 35 -18.65 7.98 -0.14
CA GLY A 35 -18.66 9.45 -0.14
C GLY A 35 -17.52 10.12 0.63
N ASN A 36 -16.91 9.46 1.63
CA ASN A 36 -15.74 10.00 2.37
C ASN A 36 -14.45 9.17 2.18
N ARG A 37 -14.43 8.26 1.20
CA ARG A 37 -13.29 7.38 0.91
C ARG A 37 -11.97 8.12 0.63
N GLN A 38 -12.04 9.39 0.23
CA GLN A 38 -10.86 10.22 -0.06
C GLN A 38 -10.04 10.56 1.20
N GLY A 39 -10.65 10.55 2.39
CA GLY A 39 -9.95 10.82 3.65
C GLY A 39 -9.04 9.67 4.13
N LEU A 40 -9.08 8.52 3.45
CA LEU A 40 -8.19 7.39 3.67
C LEU A 40 -7.16 7.31 2.53
N HIS A 41 -5.89 7.20 2.90
CA HIS A 41 -4.75 7.30 2.01
C HIS A 41 -3.96 5.98 1.96
N CYS A 42 -3.23 5.75 0.87
CA CYS A 42 -2.15 4.78 0.81
C CYS A 42 -0.88 5.43 1.37
N SER A 43 -0.40 4.92 2.50
CA SER A 43 0.77 5.43 3.23
C SER A 43 1.93 4.45 3.06
N HIS A 44 3.02 4.94 2.47
CA HIS A 44 4.23 4.16 2.20
C HIS A 44 5.20 4.23 3.39
N LEU A 45 5.69 3.08 3.85
CA LEU A 45 6.76 2.99 4.86
C LEU A 45 8.09 3.47 4.26
N PHE A 46 8.52 2.83 3.16
CA PHE A 46 9.62 3.30 2.32
C PHE A 46 9.06 4.13 1.17
N SER A 47 9.59 5.35 1.02
CA SER A 47 9.11 6.34 0.05
C SER A 47 8.86 5.76 -1.35
N ARG A 48 7.76 6.18 -1.99
CA ARG A 48 7.40 5.88 -3.39
C ARG A 48 8.48 6.16 -4.44
N ARG A 49 9.57 6.85 -4.07
CA ARG A 49 10.78 6.99 -4.91
C ARG A 49 11.49 5.66 -5.13
N HIS A 50 11.38 4.73 -4.19
CA HIS A 50 11.96 3.40 -4.26
C HIS A 50 11.07 2.52 -5.12
N ARG A 51 11.43 2.40 -6.42
CA ARG A 51 10.58 1.72 -7.41
C ARG A 51 10.33 0.25 -7.06
N ALA A 52 11.29 -0.41 -6.40
CA ALA A 52 11.23 -1.80 -5.98
C ALA A 52 10.13 -2.10 -4.95
N THR A 53 9.78 -1.12 -4.12
CA THR A 53 8.78 -1.29 -3.05
C THR A 53 7.54 -0.42 -3.25
N ARG A 54 7.48 0.39 -4.33
CA ARG A 54 6.40 1.35 -4.57
C ARG A 54 5.01 0.73 -4.62
N TRP A 55 4.91 -0.49 -5.15
CA TRP A 55 3.68 -1.26 -5.27
C TRP A 55 3.75 -2.59 -4.51
N ASP A 56 4.61 -2.68 -3.50
CA ASP A 56 4.68 -3.84 -2.62
C ASP A 56 3.61 -3.71 -1.51
N PRO A 57 2.69 -4.67 -1.35
CA PRO A 57 1.66 -4.65 -0.30
C PRO A 57 2.23 -4.50 1.11
N HIS A 58 3.42 -5.04 1.37
CA HIS A 58 4.03 -4.96 2.71
C HIS A 58 4.63 -3.58 2.98
N ASN A 59 4.92 -2.80 1.93
CA ASN A 59 5.43 -1.44 2.08
C ASN A 59 4.34 -0.38 2.34
N CYS A 60 3.05 -0.74 2.22
CA CYS A 60 1.97 0.23 2.13
C CYS A 60 0.81 -0.10 3.06
N PHE A 61 0.21 0.92 3.67
CA PHE A 61 -0.87 0.77 4.64
C PHE A 61 -1.98 1.79 4.42
N ALA A 62 -3.21 1.47 4.82
CA ALA A 62 -4.33 2.40 4.75
C ALA A 62 -4.33 3.30 6.00
N HIS A 63 -3.99 4.58 5.83
CA HIS A 63 -3.97 5.55 6.93
C HIS A 63 -4.87 6.75 6.64
N CYS A 64 -5.57 7.24 7.66
CA CYS A 64 -6.21 8.54 7.55
C CYS A 64 -5.17 9.65 7.37
N PHE A 65 -5.59 10.82 6.89
CA PHE A 65 -4.68 11.96 6.72
C PHE A 65 -3.81 12.23 7.96
N SER A 66 -4.41 12.35 9.15
CA SER A 66 -3.69 12.65 10.39
C SER A 66 -2.65 11.58 10.75
N CYS A 67 -3.01 10.29 10.69
CA CYS A 67 -2.08 9.20 10.95
C CYS A 67 -0.98 9.10 9.87
N HIS A 68 -1.33 9.35 8.61
CA HIS A 68 -0.34 9.38 7.53
C HIS A 68 0.68 10.50 7.76
N GLN A 69 0.25 11.71 8.12
CA GLN A 69 1.18 12.80 8.44
C GLN A 69 2.04 12.47 9.67
N TYR A 70 1.43 11.97 10.75
CA TYR A 70 2.16 11.60 11.96
C TYR A 70 3.23 10.54 11.68
N LEU A 71 2.86 9.41 11.08
CA LEU A 71 3.78 8.31 10.79
C LEU A 71 4.84 8.72 9.75
N GLY A 72 4.44 9.45 8.71
CA GLY A 72 5.36 9.96 7.69
C GLY A 72 6.37 10.97 8.22
N GLY A 73 5.99 11.77 9.23
CA GLY A 73 6.89 12.68 9.94
C GLY A 73 7.76 12.01 11.01
N ASN A 74 7.40 10.80 11.43
CA ASN A 74 8.08 10.04 12.49
C ASN A 74 8.47 8.64 11.98
N PRO A 75 9.48 8.53 11.09
CA PRO A 75 9.80 7.28 10.40
C PRO A 75 10.23 6.13 11.33
N VAL A 76 10.85 6.44 12.47
CA VAL A 76 11.19 5.41 13.50
C VAL A 76 9.91 4.81 14.08
N VAL A 77 8.96 5.66 14.47
CA VAL A 77 7.65 5.21 14.98
C VAL A 77 6.90 4.39 13.93
N PHE A 78 6.98 4.80 12.66
CA PHE A 78 6.36 4.03 11.58
C PHE A 78 7.05 2.68 11.37
N ALA A 79 8.38 2.63 11.41
CA ALA A 79 9.12 1.37 11.33
C ALA A 79 8.74 0.43 12.48
N ASP A 80 8.74 0.91 13.73
CA ASP A 80 8.37 0.10 14.91
C ASP A 80 6.92 -0.40 14.83
N TRP A 81 6.00 0.45 14.35
CA TRP A 81 4.60 0.07 14.16
C TRP A 81 4.45 -0.99 13.07
N ALA A 82 5.17 -0.85 11.95
CA ALA A 82 5.14 -1.79 10.84
C ALA A 82 5.80 -3.13 11.24
N GLU A 83 6.90 -3.09 11.99
CA GLU A 83 7.59 -4.28 12.50
C GLU A 83 6.69 -5.11 13.41
N LYS A 84 5.94 -4.48 14.31
CA LYS A 84 4.95 -5.18 15.15
C LYS A 84 3.88 -5.92 14.35
N ARG A 85 3.64 -5.52 13.09
CA ARG A 85 2.63 -6.12 12.21
C ARG A 85 3.19 -7.15 11.25
N LEU A 86 4.37 -6.88 10.69
CA LEU A 86 4.97 -7.68 9.63
C LEU A 86 6.09 -8.60 10.12
N GLY A 87 6.63 -8.32 11.31
CA GLY A 87 7.84 -8.93 11.84
C GLY A 87 9.13 -8.29 11.30
N ALA A 88 10.20 -8.39 12.09
CA ALA A 88 11.51 -7.83 11.77
C ALA A 88 12.05 -8.30 10.41
N GLY A 89 11.95 -9.60 10.11
CA GLY A 89 12.44 -10.16 8.86
C GLY A 89 11.80 -9.54 7.61
N MET A 90 10.50 -9.21 7.65
CA MET A 90 9.85 -8.53 6.53
C MET A 90 10.32 -7.08 6.39
N ILE A 91 10.56 -6.39 7.51
CA ILE A 91 11.11 -5.03 7.48
C ILE A 91 12.52 -5.01 6.86
N ASP A 92 13.36 -5.99 7.20
CA ASP A 92 14.69 -6.14 6.62
C ASP A 92 14.62 -6.41 5.12
N LEU A 93 13.76 -7.33 4.68
CA LEU A 93 13.51 -7.59 3.25
C LEU A 93 13.05 -6.33 2.51
N LEU A 94 12.13 -5.55 3.10
CA LEU A 94 11.65 -4.31 2.49
C LEU A 94 12.74 -3.24 2.42
N ARG A 95 13.62 -3.17 3.43
CA ARG A 95 14.78 -2.26 3.45
C ARG A 95 15.76 -2.61 2.34
N GLU A 96 16.09 -3.89 2.20
CA GLU A 96 16.95 -4.39 1.12
C GLU A 96 16.33 -4.12 -0.25
N LYS A 97 15.06 -4.49 -0.45
CA LYS A 97 14.32 -4.18 -1.69
C LYS A 97 14.34 -2.68 -1.98
N ALA A 98 14.07 -1.80 -1.02
CA ALA A 98 14.04 -0.36 -1.22
C ALA A 98 15.39 0.22 -1.69
N HIS A 99 16.50 -0.42 -1.30
CA HIS A 99 17.85 -0.04 -1.68
C HIS A 99 18.31 -0.71 -2.98
N SER A 100 17.58 -1.71 -3.48
CA SER A 100 17.81 -2.32 -4.78
C SER A 100 17.41 -1.41 -5.95
N VAL A 101 18.13 -1.53 -7.06
CA VAL A 101 17.81 -0.81 -8.30
C VAL A 101 17.06 -1.75 -9.24
N ILE A 102 15.77 -1.46 -9.46
CA ILE A 102 14.98 -2.15 -10.49
C ILE A 102 14.72 -1.27 -11.71
N LYS A 103 14.87 -1.87 -12.90
CA LYS A 103 14.60 -1.21 -14.19
C LYS A 103 13.35 -1.82 -14.81
N LEU A 104 12.17 -1.27 -14.48
CA LEU A 104 10.92 -1.70 -15.13
C LEU A 104 10.74 -0.96 -16.47
N LYS A 105 10.64 -1.74 -17.53
CA LYS A 105 10.32 -1.30 -18.89
C LYS A 105 8.79 -1.14 -19.05
N LYS A 106 8.36 -0.67 -20.23
CA LYS A 106 6.93 -0.51 -20.53
C LYS A 106 6.13 -1.82 -20.40
N PRO A 107 6.61 -2.98 -20.91
CA PRO A 107 5.88 -4.25 -20.76
C PRO A 107 5.69 -4.63 -19.28
N ASP A 108 6.75 -4.51 -18.48
CA ASP A 108 6.73 -4.78 -17.04
C ASP A 108 5.66 -3.96 -16.31
N LEU A 109 5.54 -2.66 -16.66
CA LEU A 109 4.54 -1.77 -16.08
C LEU A 109 3.10 -2.11 -16.50
N GLU A 110 2.90 -2.66 -17.69
CA GLU A 110 1.58 -3.12 -18.12
C GLU A 110 1.20 -4.46 -17.49
N GLU A 111 2.16 -5.37 -17.30
CA GLU A 111 1.93 -6.61 -16.53
C GLU A 111 1.65 -6.33 -15.06
N LEU A 112 2.40 -5.43 -14.43
CA LEU A 112 2.08 -4.92 -13.10
C LEU A 112 0.66 -4.36 -13.04
N TYR A 113 0.25 -3.57 -14.04
CA TYR A 113 -1.10 -2.99 -14.06
C TYR A 113 -2.18 -4.08 -14.18
N LYS A 114 -1.96 -5.11 -15.01
CA LYS A 114 -2.88 -6.25 -15.13
C LYS A 114 -2.97 -7.02 -13.80
N HIS A 115 -1.84 -7.32 -13.17
CA HIS A 115 -1.77 -7.96 -11.85
C HIS A 115 -2.61 -7.19 -10.81
N LEU A 116 -2.35 -5.90 -10.67
CA LEU A 116 -3.06 -5.04 -9.70
C LEU A 116 -4.58 -5.01 -9.93
N LYS A 117 -5.03 -5.00 -11.20
CA LYS A 117 -6.46 -5.06 -11.52
C LYS A 117 -7.07 -6.42 -11.21
N ALA A 118 -6.34 -7.50 -11.44
CA ALA A 118 -6.79 -8.85 -11.12
C ALA A 118 -6.96 -9.03 -9.61
N GLU A 119 -5.96 -8.60 -8.82
CA GLU A 119 -6.02 -8.63 -7.35
C GLU A 119 -7.17 -7.77 -6.82
N LEU A 120 -7.40 -6.58 -7.39
CA LEU A 120 -8.52 -5.73 -6.99
C LEU A 120 -9.87 -6.40 -7.24
N LYS A 121 -10.06 -6.96 -8.43
CA LYS A 121 -11.29 -7.67 -8.77
C LYS A 121 -11.51 -8.87 -7.84
N ALA A 122 -10.45 -9.65 -7.56
CA ALA A 122 -10.54 -10.79 -6.65
C ALA A 122 -10.92 -10.35 -5.22
N MET A 123 -10.34 -9.25 -4.74
CA MET A 123 -10.64 -8.69 -3.41
C MET A 123 -12.06 -8.15 -3.32
N GLU A 124 -12.55 -7.46 -4.35
CA GLU A 124 -13.94 -6.98 -4.42
C GLU A 124 -14.94 -8.15 -4.44
N SER A 125 -14.62 -9.24 -5.15
CA SER A 125 -15.43 -10.46 -5.12
C SER A 125 -15.45 -11.09 -3.72
N LYS A 126 -14.30 -11.16 -3.03
CA LYS A 126 -14.21 -11.65 -1.64
C LYS A 126 -15.07 -10.82 -0.69
N ARG A 127 -15.04 -9.49 -0.83
CA ARG A 127 -15.87 -8.55 -0.08
C ARG A 127 -17.37 -8.75 -0.35
N ALA A 128 -17.75 -8.90 -1.61
CA ALA A 128 -19.13 -9.20 -2.00
C ALA A 128 -19.60 -10.54 -1.44
N GLY A 129 -18.69 -11.52 -1.33
CA GLY A 129 -18.91 -12.80 -0.66
C GLY A 129 -18.98 -12.73 0.87
N GLY A 130 -18.83 -11.54 1.47
CA GLY A 130 -18.96 -11.30 2.91
C GLY A 130 -17.66 -11.35 3.71
N GLU A 131 -16.49 -11.46 3.06
CA GLU A 131 -15.20 -11.45 3.76
C GLU A 131 -14.94 -10.09 4.45
N ARG A 132 -14.71 -10.13 5.75
CA ARG A 132 -14.52 -8.94 6.61
C ARG A 132 -13.08 -8.84 7.08
N GLY A 133 -12.72 -7.67 7.61
CA GLY A 133 -11.38 -7.44 8.13
C GLY A 133 -10.35 -7.27 7.02
N ARG A 134 -9.11 -7.62 7.32
CA ARG A 134 -7.95 -7.39 6.45
C ARG A 134 -7.81 -8.51 5.41
N ILE A 135 -7.88 -8.18 4.12
CA ILE A 135 -7.75 -9.15 3.02
C ILE A 135 -6.40 -8.95 2.32
N GLU A 136 -5.48 -9.89 2.47
CA GLU A 136 -4.17 -9.79 1.82
C GLU A 136 -4.25 -10.05 0.31
N PHE A 137 -3.29 -9.45 -0.41
CA PHE A 137 -3.11 -9.59 -1.85
C PHE A 137 -1.64 -9.79 -2.20
N ALA A 138 -1.37 -10.45 -3.32
CA ALA A 138 -0.01 -10.83 -3.67
C ALA A 138 0.80 -9.65 -4.20
N ALA A 139 2.06 -9.56 -3.80
CA ALA A 139 3.05 -8.69 -4.45
C ALA A 139 3.30 -9.17 -5.89
N TRP A 140 3.56 -8.25 -6.81
CA TRP A 140 3.92 -8.61 -8.19
C TRP A 140 5.39 -9.08 -8.28
N ILE A 141 6.27 -8.48 -7.48
CA ILE A 141 7.73 -8.70 -7.39
C ILE A 141 8.24 -8.55 -5.95
#